data_AF-A0A941FMG5-F1
#
_entry.id   AF-A0A941FMG5-F1
#
_cell.length_a   1.000
_cell.length_b   1.000
_cell.length_c   1.000
_cell.angle_alpha   90.00
_cell.angle_beta   90.00
_cell.angle_gamma   90.00
#
_symmetry.space_group_name_H-M   'P 1'
#
loop_
_entity.id
_entity.type
_entity.pdbx_description
1 polymer ?
#
loop_
_entity_poly.entity_id
_entity_poly.type
_entity_poly.pdbx_seq_one_letter_code
_entity_poly.pdbx_strand_id
1 'polypeptide(L)' 'MGGYDICELCNWEDDGQDDLYADEVWGGPNGDYSLTEARRNFNKHLIMYRDKINILSQTDKKLKPKEFNTCVC' A
#
# COMPACT_ATOMS: atom_id res chain seq x y z
N MET A 1 -4.48 13.08 -16.96
CA MET A 1 -3.14 12.96 -16.38
C MET A 1 -3.35 12.41 -14.98
N GLY A 2 -3.28 11.09 -14.83
CA GLY A 2 -3.37 10.45 -13.51
C GLY A 2 -2.04 10.70 -12.81
N GLY A 3 -2.06 11.49 -11.74
CA GLY A 3 -0.88 11.69 -10.91
C GLY A 3 -0.62 10.41 -10.15
N TYR A 4 0.61 9.91 -10.21
CA TYR A 4 1.12 8.92 -9.28
C TYR A 4 1.10 9.54 -7.88
N ASP A 5 0.00 9.35 -7.16
CA ASP A 5 -0.18 9.92 -5.84
C ASP A 5 0.10 8.85 -4.79
N ILE A 6 1.08 9.11 -3.92
CA ILE A 6 1.33 8.29 -2.73
C ILE A 6 0.29 8.65 -1.68
N CYS A 7 -0.50 7.68 -1.25
CA CYS A 7 -1.47 7.87 -0.18
C CYS A 7 -0.75 8.16 1.14
N GLU A 8 -0.99 9.32 1.77
CA GLU A 8 -0.38 9.69 3.05
C GLU A 8 -0.80 8.81 4.25
N LEU A 9 -1.84 7.99 4.08
CA LEU A 9 -2.37 7.10 5.11
C LEU A 9 -1.79 5.70 5.00
N CYS A 10 -1.85 5.09 3.81
CA CYS A 10 -1.42 3.69 3.56
C CYS A 10 0.02 3.61 3.00
N ASN A 11 0.57 4.72 2.49
CA ASN A 11 1.83 4.83 1.75
C ASN A 11 1.90 3.98 0.47
N TRP A 12 0.75 3.59 -0.06
CA TRP A 12 0.59 2.93 -1.34
C TRP A 12 0.55 3.96 -2.47
N GLU A 13 1.17 3.65 -3.60
CA GLU A 13 1.10 4.45 -4.83
C GLU A 13 -0.15 4.09 -5.62
N ASP A 14 -0.94 5.10 -5.97
CA ASP A 14 -1.94 4.99 -7.03
C ASP A 14 -1.23 5.09 -8.38
N ASP A 15 -0.76 3.95 -8.87
CA ASP A 15 -0.08 3.77 -10.16
C ASP A 15 -1.06 3.48 -11.31
N GLY A 16 -2.37 3.55 -11.04
CA GLY A 16 -3.43 3.19 -11.98
C GLY A 16 -3.66 1.68 -12.13
N GLN A 17 -3.02 0.84 -11.30
CA GLN A 17 -3.31 -0.59 -11.26
C GLN A 17 -4.70 -0.83 -10.67
N ASP A 18 -5.57 -1.48 -11.44
CA ASP A 18 -6.96 -1.79 -11.06
C ASP A 18 -7.22 -3.30 -11.01
N ASP A 19 -8.49 -3.69 -10.88
CA ASP A 19 -8.90 -5.08 -10.72
C ASP A 19 -8.47 -6.00 -11.87
N LEU A 20 -8.29 -5.48 -13.10
CA LEU A 20 -7.85 -6.29 -14.25
C LEU A 20 -6.39 -6.74 -14.12
N TYR A 21 -5.58 -5.96 -13.42
CA TYR A 21 -4.14 -6.17 -13.27
C TYR A 21 -3.76 -6.44 -11.80
N ALA A 22 -4.74 -6.73 -10.93
CA ALA A 22 -4.54 -6.75 -9.50
C ALA A 22 -3.54 -7.82 -9.01
N ASP A 23 -3.31 -8.87 -9.79
CA ASP A 23 -2.35 -9.94 -9.48
C ASP A 23 -0.94 -9.67 -10.04
N GLU A 24 -0.78 -8.63 -10.86
CA GLU A 24 0.52 -8.24 -11.40
C GLU A 24 1.36 -7.51 -10.35
N VAL A 25 2.67 -7.49 -10.58
CA VAL A 25 3.63 -6.74 -9.74
C VAL A 25 4.31 -5.73 -10.63
N TRP A 26 3.95 -4.45 -10.46
CA TRP A 26 4.48 -3.36 -11.28
C TRP A 26 5.76 -2.72 -10.70
N GLY A 27 6.11 -3.03 -9.45
CA GLY A 27 7.34 -2.54 -8.84
C GLY A 27 7.17 -1.18 -8.17
N GLY A 28 8.17 -0.30 -8.33
CA GLY A 28 8.11 1.07 -7.84
C GLY A 28 8.04 1.20 -6.32
N PRO A 29 7.49 2.32 -5.82
CA PRO A 29 7.11 2.51 -4.41
C PRO A 29 6.29 1.36 -3.79
N ASN A 30 5.43 0.71 -4.57
CA ASN A 30 4.65 -0.46 -4.13
C ASN A 30 5.52 -1.71 -3.95
N GLY A 31 6.74 -1.75 -4.48
CA GLY A 31 7.70 -2.83 -4.28
C GLY A 31 7.31 -4.11 -5.02
N ASP A 32 7.55 -5.27 -4.39
CA ASP A 32 7.22 -6.59 -4.96
C ASP A 32 5.79 -7.07 -4.60
N TYR A 33 4.88 -6.12 -4.38
CA TYR A 33 3.50 -6.36 -3.99
C TYR A 33 2.56 -6.21 -5.18
N SER A 34 1.62 -7.15 -5.29
CA SER A 34 0.43 -6.98 -6.14
C SER A 34 -0.69 -6.30 -5.35
N LEU A 35 -1.65 -5.67 -6.05
CA LEU A 35 -2.83 -5.08 -5.42
C LEU A 35 -3.68 -6.13 -4.68
N THR A 36 -3.80 -7.34 -5.23
CA THR A 36 -4.48 -8.47 -4.58
C THR A 36 -3.84 -8.82 -3.24
N GLU A 37 -2.52 -8.90 -3.20
CA GLU A 37 -1.82 -9.19 -1.96
C GLU A 37 -2.00 -8.07 -0.94
N ALA A 38 -1.84 -6.82 -1.38
CA ALA A 38 -1.96 -5.67 -0.51
C ALA A 38 -3.36 -5.60 0.13
N ARG A 39 -4.42 -5.79 -0.67
CA ARG A 39 -5.82 -5.89 -0.19
C ARG A 39 -6.02 -7.04 0.79
N ARG A 40 -5.43 -8.21 0.53
CA ARG A 40 -5.48 -9.37 1.45
C ARG A 40 -4.82 -9.05 2.78
N ASN A 41 -3.65 -8.40 2.75
CA ASN A 41 -2.93 -8.00 3.95
C ASN A 41 -3.75 -6.98 4.74
N PHE A 42 -4.33 -5.98 4.07
CA PHE A 42 -5.17 -4.99 4.73
C PHE A 42 -6.38 -5.61 5.41
N ASN A 43 -7.11 -6.48 4.71
CA ASN A 43 -8.26 -7.18 5.28
C ASN A 43 -7.91 -8.03 6.51
N LYS A 44 -6.67 -8.54 6.59
CA LYS A 44 -6.24 -9.42 7.70
C LYS A 44 -5.52 -8.67 8.83
N HIS A 45 -4.82 -7.60 8.51
CA HIS A 45 -3.82 -6.97 9.38
C HIS A 45 -3.94 -5.45 9.46
N LEU A 46 -4.84 -4.84 8.68
CA LEU A 46 -5.02 -3.39 8.54
C LEU A 46 -3.74 -2.66 8.07
N ILE A 47 -2.87 -3.39 7.37
CA ILE A 47 -1.65 -2.89 6.72
C ILE A 47 -1.50 -3.58 5.36
N MET A 48 -0.95 -2.88 4.36
CA MET A 48 -0.77 -3.41 3.00
C MET A 48 0.44 -4.36 2.87
N TYR A 49 1.42 -4.24 3.77
CA TYR A 49 2.74 -4.86 3.61
C TYR A 49 2.91 -6.14 4.46
N ARG A 50 3.74 -7.08 3.99
CA ARG A 50 4.12 -8.32 4.70
C ARG A 50 4.87 -7.98 6.00
N ASP A 51 5.80 -7.04 5.92
CA ASP A 51 6.65 -6.64 7.03
C ASP A 51 6.42 -5.18 7.43
N LYS A 52 6.25 -4.93 8.74
CA LYS A 52 6.18 -3.56 9.30
C LYS A 52 7.42 -2.72 8.98
N ILE A 53 8.54 -3.36 8.65
CA ILE A 53 9.80 -2.72 8.26
C ILE A 53 9.63 -1.93 6.95
N ASN A 54 8.82 -2.40 6.00
CA ASN A 54 8.57 -1.66 4.76
C ASN A 54 7.82 -0.34 4.99
N ILE A 55 6.98 -0.29 6.02
CA ILE A 55 6.31 0.96 6.40
C ILE A 55 7.33 1.96 7.00
N LEU A 56 8.37 1.47 7.69
CA LEU A 56 9.42 2.31 8.28
C LEU A 56 10.48 2.73 7.27
N SER A 57 10.77 1.92 6.25
CA SER A 57 11.73 2.29 5.19
C SER A 57 11.17 3.35 4.23
N GLN A 58 9.85 3.51 4.20
CA GLN A 58 9.16 4.50 3.36
C GLN A 58 8.66 5.73 4.15
N THR A 59 8.87 5.79 5.48
CA THR A 59 8.44 6.93 6.32
C THR A 59 9.54 7.40 7.27
N ASP A 60 9.88 8.69 7.26
CA ASP A 60 10.85 9.28 8.20
C ASP A 60 10.35 9.38 9.66
N LYS A 61 9.12 8.94 9.95
CA LYS A 61 8.45 9.21 11.24
C LYS A 61 7.87 7.94 11.85
N LYS A 62 8.27 7.68 13.11
CA LYS A 62 7.72 6.64 14.00
C LYS A 62 6.21 6.48 13.80
N LEU A 63 5.82 5.37 13.19
CA LEU A 63 4.43 4.99 12.98
C LEU A 63 3.75 4.82 14.34
N LYS A 64 2.83 5.72 14.66
CA LYS A 64 1.79 5.38 15.63
C LYS A 64 0.75 4.57 14.87
N PRO A 65 0.35 3.38 15.35
CA PRO A 65 -0.81 2.69 14.81
C PRO A 65 -2.02 3.61 15.04
N LYS A 66 -2.40 4.36 14.00
CA LYS A 66 -3.69 5.05 13.97
C LYS A 66 -4.72 4.01 13.56
N GLU A 67 -5.93 4.13 14.09
CA GLU A 67 -7.05 3.24 13.76
C GLU A 67 -7.41 3.45 12.27
N PHE A 68 -6.76 2.70 11.38
CA PHE A 68 -6.97 2.76 9.93
C PHE A 68 -8.21 1.93 9.55
N ASN A 69 -9.40 2.49 9.74
CA ASN A 69 -10.64 1.81 9.38
C ASN A 69 -11.16 2.11 7.97
N THR A 70 -10.51 2.96 7.17
CA THR A 70 -11.05 3.39 5.87
C THR A 70 -10.00 3.81 4.84
N CYS A 71 -8.81 3.21 4.81
CA CYS A 71 -7.91 3.47 3.68
C CYS A 71 -8.36 2.63 2.48
N VAL A 72 -9.17 3.23 1.60
CA VAL A 72 -9.53 2.65 0.30
C VAL A 72 -8.54 3.21 -0.72
N CYS A 73 -7.34 2.64 -0.66
CA CYS A 73 -6.42 2.49 -1.78
C CYS A 73 -6.86 1.13 -2.41
#